data_AF-A0A941NE18-F1
#
_entry.id   AF-A0A941NE18-F1
#
_cell.length_a   1.000
_cell.length_b   1.000
_cell.length_c   1.000
_cell.angle_alpha   90.00
_cell.angle_beta   90.00
_cell.angle_gamma   90.00
#
_symmetry.space_group_name_H-M   'P 1'
#
loop_
_entity.id
_entity.type
_entity.pdbx_description
1 polymer ?
#
loop_
_entity_poly.entity_id
_entity_poly.type
_entity_poly.pdbx_seq_one_letter_code
_entity_poly.pdbx_strand_id
1 'polypeptide(L)'
;MHHFDPPPPPPSRRREIAAWLICCALLVVPSVLVWFVRGAAMAMSCDPTPDLCRGMALGGGMRDTLELAWFVGLDTLLCVGIAFIAAIAALKARRPLLAALSMLLLPIAALGLPAFAIYTVTSADCMPNEAGVGQCLLWGAKLGMSAHDAVLAENALFDLVPYTFALALMVGMVGFLFFRPRTHRAHA
;
A
#
# COMPACT_ATOMS: atom_id res chain seq x y z
N MET A 1 -38.69 -41.38 9.70
CA MET A 1 -38.41 -40.28 8.76
C MET A 1 -37.52 -39.28 9.48
N HIS A 2 -36.21 -39.32 9.26
CA HIS A 2 -35.31 -38.32 9.83
C HIS A 2 -35.49 -37.03 9.02
N HIS A 3 -35.90 -35.97 9.71
CA HIS A 3 -36.01 -34.63 9.16
C HIS A 3 -34.61 -34.20 8.72
N PHE A 4 -34.37 -34.16 7.41
CA PHE A 4 -33.18 -33.54 6.84
C PHE A 4 -33.39 -32.04 6.95
N ASP A 5 -33.05 -31.46 8.11
CA ASP A 5 -32.91 -30.02 8.20
C ASP A 5 -31.74 -29.62 7.29
N PRO A 6 -31.97 -28.78 6.26
CA PRO A 6 -30.88 -28.30 5.43
C PRO A 6 -29.88 -27.55 6.33
N PRO A 7 -28.56 -27.71 6.10
CA PRO A 7 -27.57 -27.01 6.89
C PRO A 7 -27.82 -25.50 6.83
N PRO A 8 -27.61 -24.77 7.95
CA PRO A 8 -27.86 -23.33 7.99
C PRO A 8 -27.05 -22.63 6.89
N PRO A 9 -27.62 -21.59 6.27
CA PRO A 9 -26.92 -20.83 5.24
C PRO A 9 -25.61 -20.27 5.81
N PRO A 10 -24.53 -20.22 5.02
CA PRO A 10 -23.26 -19.69 5.51
C PRO A 10 -23.44 -18.24 5.97
N PRO A 11 -22.82 -17.85 7.11
CA PRO A 11 -22.93 -16.49 7.62
C PRO A 11 -22.46 -15.47 6.57
N SER A 12 -23.12 -14.30 6.53
CA SER A 12 -22.82 -13.25 5.57
C SER A 12 -21.40 -12.72 5.77
N ARG A 13 -20.55 -12.82 4.75
CA ARG A 13 -19.11 -12.45 4.83
C ARG A 13 -18.80 -10.99 4.45
N ARG A 14 -19.83 -10.14 4.43
CA ARG A 14 -19.73 -8.76 3.94
C ARG A 14 -18.90 -7.89 4.88
N ARG A 15 -19.00 -8.12 6.19
CA ARG A 15 -18.30 -7.33 7.21
C ARG A 15 -16.79 -7.56 7.15
N GLU A 16 -16.36 -8.79 6.94
CA GLU A 16 -14.96 -9.18 6.85
C GLU A 16 -14.31 -8.60 5.59
N ILE A 17 -15.03 -8.65 4.47
CA ILE A 17 -14.57 -8.03 3.22
C ILE A 17 -14.49 -6.51 3.36
N ALA A 18 -15.47 -5.88 4.01
CA ALA A 18 -15.43 -4.44 4.28
C ALA A 18 -14.24 -4.07 5.17
N ALA A 19 -13.96 -4.84 6.23
CA ALA A 19 -12.80 -4.63 7.09
C ALA A 19 -11.47 -4.78 6.32
N TRP A 20 -11.38 -5.79 5.44
CA TRP A 20 -10.24 -5.96 4.55
C TRP A 20 -10.06 -4.75 3.62
N LEU A 21 -11.14 -4.28 2.97
CA LEU A 21 -11.11 -3.11 2.09
C LEU A 21 -10.67 -1.84 2.83
N ILE A 22 -11.13 -1.63 4.06
CA ILE A 22 -10.72 -0.48 4.88
C ILE A 22 -9.22 -0.55 5.18
N CYS A 23 -8.69 -1.72 5.55
CA CYS A 23 -7.26 -1.88 5.79
C CYS A 23 -6.43 -1.63 4.53
N CYS A 24 -6.88 -2.15 3.38
CA CYS A 24 -6.23 -1.86 2.09
C CYS A 24 -6.29 -0.37 1.76
N ALA A 25 -7.43 0.28 1.98
CA ALA A 25 -7.59 1.71 1.72
C ALA A 25 -6.66 2.54 2.61
N LEU A 26 -6.55 2.22 3.90
CA LEU A 26 -5.67 2.93 4.83
C LEU A 26 -4.20 2.91 4.38
N LEU A 27 -3.71 1.79 3.83
CA LEU A 27 -2.33 1.66 3.36
C LEU A 27 -2.10 2.21 1.95
N VAL A 28 -3.09 2.08 1.06
CA VAL A 28 -2.91 2.37 -0.37
C VAL A 28 -3.40 3.76 -0.76
N VAL A 29 -4.45 4.30 -0.14
CA VAL A 29 -5.02 5.60 -0.52
C VAL A 29 -4.01 6.74 -0.42
N PRO A 30 -3.19 6.88 0.64
CA PRO A 30 -2.16 7.92 0.69
C PRO A 30 -1.22 7.87 -0.52
N SER A 31 -0.76 6.68 -0.87
CA SER A 31 0.10 6.46 -2.04
C SER A 31 -0.60 6.78 -3.36
N VAL A 32 -1.89 6.45 -3.49
CA VAL A 32 -2.69 6.78 -4.68
C VAL A 32 -2.89 8.28 -4.81
N LEU A 33 -3.02 9.03 -3.71
CA LEU A 33 -3.12 10.49 -3.76
C LEU A 33 -1.86 11.14 -4.33
N VAL A 34 -0.68 10.63 -3.97
CA VAL A 34 0.60 11.07 -4.58
C VAL A 34 0.57 10.89 -6.10
N TRP A 35 0.13 9.72 -6.57
CA TRP A 35 -0.01 9.44 -8.00
C TRP A 35 -1.10 10.29 -8.67
N PHE A 36 -2.16 10.66 -7.96
CA PHE A 36 -3.17 11.56 -8.46
C PHE A 36 -2.59 12.97 -8.73
N VAL A 37 -1.82 13.51 -7.79
CA VAL A 37 -1.12 14.79 -7.98
C VAL A 37 -0.13 14.70 -9.15
N ARG A 38 0.65 13.62 -9.22
CA ARG A 38 1.59 13.38 -10.32
C ARG A 38 0.90 13.27 -11.67
N GLY A 39 -0.20 12.51 -11.74
CA GLY A 39 -1.01 12.34 -12.94
C GLY A 39 -1.64 13.65 -13.40
N ALA A 40 -2.11 14.48 -12.47
CA ALA A 40 -2.60 15.83 -12.78
C ALA A 40 -1.50 16.70 -13.40
N ALA A 41 -0.29 16.68 -12.83
CA ALA A 41 0.85 17.41 -13.40
C ALA A 41 1.21 16.92 -14.81
N MET A 42 1.21 15.60 -15.04
CA MET A 42 1.42 15.01 -16.37
C MET A 42 0.35 15.41 -17.38
N ALA A 43 -0.92 15.40 -16.97
CA ALA A 43 -2.04 15.81 -17.82
C ALA A 43 -1.97 17.30 -18.21
N MET A 44 -1.31 18.12 -17.40
CA MET A 44 -1.03 19.53 -17.68
C MET A 44 0.29 19.77 -18.40
N SER A 45 1.00 18.70 -18.79
CA SER A 45 2.32 18.75 -19.43
C SER A 45 3.31 19.60 -18.64
N CYS A 46 3.28 19.46 -17.31
CA CYS A 46 4.22 20.14 -16.44
C CYS A 46 5.42 19.25 -16.17
N ASP A 47 6.56 19.74 -16.62
CA ASP A 47 7.84 19.11 -16.32
C ASP A 47 8.16 19.24 -14.82
N PRO A 48 8.88 18.28 -14.23
CA PRO A 48 9.34 18.35 -12.85
C PRO A 48 10.49 19.35 -12.72
N THR A 49 10.14 20.64 -12.71
CA THR A 49 11.08 21.76 -12.56
C THR A 49 10.78 22.56 -11.29
N PRO A 50 11.71 23.41 -10.82
CA PRO A 50 11.49 24.27 -9.66
C PRO A 50 10.37 25.30 -9.86
N ASP A 51 10.06 25.67 -11.10
CA ASP A 51 9.06 26.69 -11.43
C ASP A 51 7.63 26.19 -11.23
N LEU A 52 6.71 27.12 -10.94
CA LEU A 52 5.29 26.82 -10.79
C LEU A 52 4.72 26.19 -12.08
N CYS A 53 3.99 25.09 -11.95
CA CYS A 53 3.28 24.47 -13.06
C CYS A 53 2.09 25.33 -13.46
N ARG A 54 2.23 26.13 -14.54
CA ARG A 54 1.16 27.03 -15.03
C ARG A 54 0.57 27.95 -13.95
N GLY A 55 1.40 28.37 -12.98
CA GLY A 55 0.99 29.19 -11.84
C GLY A 55 0.30 28.43 -10.70
N MET A 56 0.14 27.11 -10.78
CA MET A 56 -0.39 26.27 -9.72
C MET A 56 0.72 25.70 -8.82
N ALA A 57 0.50 25.77 -7.51
CA ALA A 57 1.41 25.24 -6.49
C ALA A 57 1.24 23.71 -6.28
N LEU A 58 1.33 22.93 -7.37
CA LEU A 58 1.21 21.46 -7.31
C LEU A 58 2.25 20.82 -6.38
N GLY A 59 3.40 21.47 -6.21
CA GLY A 59 4.45 21.00 -5.33
C GLY A 59 4.01 20.89 -3.88
N GLY A 60 3.15 21.81 -3.41
CA GLY A 60 2.59 21.75 -2.05
C GLY A 60 1.72 20.50 -1.88
N GLY A 61 0.82 20.25 -2.82
CA GLY A 61 -0.02 19.05 -2.81
C GLY A 61 0.81 17.75 -2.89
N MET A 62 1.88 17.74 -3.69
CA MET A 62 2.78 16.59 -3.78
C MET A 62 3.50 16.36 -2.44
N ARG A 63 4.03 17.41 -1.82
CA ARG A 63 4.70 17.33 -0.52
C ARG A 63 3.77 16.80 0.57
N ASP A 64 2.59 17.40 0.71
CA ASP A 64 1.66 17.07 1.79
C ASP A 64 1.09 15.64 1.62
N THR A 65 0.86 15.19 0.37
CA THR A 65 0.45 13.79 0.10
C THR A 65 1.58 12.79 0.33
N LEU A 66 2.83 13.16 0.02
CA LEU A 66 4.00 12.35 0.35
C LEU A 66 4.20 12.23 1.86
N GLU A 67 4.12 13.33 2.61
CA GLU A 67 4.22 13.29 4.09
C GLU A 67 3.18 12.36 4.70
N LEU A 68 1.93 12.39 4.19
CA LEU A 68 0.88 11.47 4.61
C LEU A 68 1.20 10.01 4.24
N ALA A 69 1.73 9.76 3.04
CA ALA A 69 2.12 8.42 2.61
C ALA A 69 3.28 7.87 3.46
N TRP A 70 4.27 8.71 3.76
CA TRP A 70 5.43 8.35 4.58
C TRP A 70 5.05 8.09 6.03
N PHE A 71 4.13 8.86 6.60
CA PHE A 71 3.61 8.62 7.94
C PHE A 71 3.04 7.19 8.09
N VAL A 72 2.34 6.69 7.07
CA VAL A 72 1.76 5.35 7.09
C VAL A 72 2.76 4.27 6.67
N GLY A 73 3.61 4.57 5.68
CA GLY A 73 4.54 3.60 5.08
C GLY A 73 5.78 3.32 5.95
N LEU A 74 6.42 4.37 6.48
CA LEU A 74 7.67 4.25 7.23
C LEU A 74 7.49 3.76 8.67
N ASP A 75 6.30 3.94 9.26
CA ASP A 75 5.97 3.27 10.53
C ASP A 75 5.74 1.78 10.27
N THR A 76 6.81 1.01 10.41
CA THR A 76 6.82 -0.44 10.13
C THR A 76 5.81 -1.17 11.00
N LEU A 77 5.63 -0.76 12.27
CA LEU A 77 4.68 -1.40 13.18
C LEU A 77 3.24 -1.13 12.74
N LEU A 78 2.92 0.11 12.38
CA LEU A 78 1.62 0.48 11.85
C LEU A 78 1.32 -0.24 10.53
N CYS A 79 2.26 -0.20 9.59
CA CYS A 79 2.11 -0.79 8.26
C CYS A 79 1.89 -2.31 8.32
N VAL A 80 2.78 -3.03 9.03
CA VAL A 80 2.67 -4.48 9.20
C VAL A 80 1.45 -4.85 10.04
N GLY A 81 1.13 -4.07 11.08
CA GLY A 81 -0.04 -4.28 11.92
C GLY A 81 -1.35 -4.21 11.12
N ILE A 82 -1.51 -3.19 10.27
CA ILE A 82 -2.69 -3.06 9.39
C ILE A 82 -2.73 -4.20 8.37
N ALA A 83 -1.60 -4.57 7.77
CA ALA A 83 -1.53 -5.71 6.85
C ALA A 83 -1.94 -7.04 7.53
N PHE A 84 -1.56 -7.23 8.79
CA PHE A 84 -1.94 -8.40 9.60
C PHE A 84 -3.45 -8.43 9.86
N ILE A 85 -4.05 -7.30 10.23
CA ILE A 85 -5.50 -7.19 10.41
C ILE A 85 -6.23 -7.50 9.09
N ALA A 86 -5.74 -6.98 7.96
CA ALA A 86 -6.29 -7.27 6.63
C ALA A 86 -6.22 -8.79 6.33
N ALA A 87 -5.08 -9.42 6.62
CA ALA A 87 -4.90 -10.85 6.43
C ALA A 87 -5.87 -11.69 7.28
N ILE A 88 -6.05 -11.35 8.56
CA ILE A 88 -7.05 -12.01 9.43
C ILE A 88 -8.45 -11.85 8.85
N ALA A 89 -8.83 -10.64 8.42
CA ALA A 89 -10.15 -10.40 7.83
C ALA A 89 -10.38 -11.24 6.58
N ALA A 90 -9.37 -11.33 5.69
CA ALA A 90 -9.41 -12.19 4.50
C ALA A 90 -9.49 -13.69 4.84
N LEU A 91 -8.78 -14.15 5.88
CA LEU A 91 -8.88 -15.53 6.38
C LEU A 91 -10.27 -15.82 6.93
N LYS A 92 -10.87 -14.92 7.73
CA LYS A 92 -12.24 -15.05 8.22
C LYS A 92 -13.26 -15.09 7.07
N ALA A 93 -13.00 -14.37 5.97
CA ALA A 93 -13.79 -14.46 4.75
C ALA A 93 -13.57 -15.76 3.93
N ARG A 94 -12.67 -16.66 4.38
CA ARG A 94 -12.23 -17.89 3.70
C ARG A 94 -11.57 -17.63 2.35
N ARG A 95 -10.75 -16.59 2.27
CA ARG A 95 -9.98 -16.20 1.08
C ARG A 95 -8.47 -16.23 1.39
N PRO A 96 -7.88 -17.43 1.52
CA PRO A 96 -6.48 -17.56 1.95
C PRO A 96 -5.47 -16.92 0.99
N LEU A 97 -5.77 -16.93 -0.31
CA LEU A 97 -4.95 -16.24 -1.31
C LEU A 97 -4.95 -14.72 -1.08
N LEU A 98 -6.10 -14.11 -0.77
CA LEU A 98 -6.17 -12.69 -0.45
C LEU A 98 -5.40 -12.36 0.83
N ALA A 99 -5.47 -13.23 1.84
CA ALA A 99 -4.72 -13.03 3.08
C ALA A 99 -3.19 -13.04 2.84
N ALA A 100 -2.70 -14.03 2.10
CA ALA A 100 -1.29 -14.13 1.73
C ALA A 100 -0.85 -12.92 0.89
N LEU A 101 -1.63 -12.55 -0.13
CA LEU A 101 -1.34 -11.39 -0.97
C LEU A 101 -1.39 -10.06 -0.19
N SER A 102 -2.24 -9.95 0.84
CA SER A 102 -2.29 -8.73 1.68
C SER A 102 -1.01 -8.54 2.46
N MET A 103 -0.43 -9.63 2.99
CA MET A 103 0.85 -9.57 3.70
C MET A 103 2.03 -9.23 2.82
N LEU A 104 2.01 -9.71 1.57
CA LEU A 104 3.07 -9.44 0.63
C LEU A 104 2.94 -8.04 0.02
N LEU A 105 1.77 -7.73 -0.54
CA LEU A 105 1.60 -6.58 -1.42
C LEU A 105 1.32 -5.28 -0.68
N LEU A 106 0.60 -5.29 0.44
CA LEU A 106 0.21 -4.03 1.09
C LEU A 106 1.41 -3.26 1.65
N PRO A 107 2.36 -3.87 2.37
CA PRO A 107 3.52 -3.14 2.87
C PRO A 107 4.43 -2.67 1.73
N ILE A 108 4.63 -3.51 0.71
CA ILE A 108 5.39 -3.14 -0.48
C ILE A 108 4.73 -1.97 -1.23
N ALA A 109 3.40 -1.98 -1.37
CA ALA A 109 2.68 -0.90 -2.05
C ALA A 109 2.71 0.40 -1.24
N ALA A 110 2.59 0.34 0.08
CA ALA A 110 2.62 1.50 0.97
C ALA A 110 3.96 2.26 0.93
N LEU A 111 5.07 1.55 0.73
CA LEU A 111 6.41 2.14 0.64
C LEU A 111 6.86 2.39 -0.80
N GLY A 112 6.65 1.41 -1.67
CA GLY A 112 7.16 1.41 -3.04
C GLY A 112 6.46 2.40 -3.96
N LEU A 113 5.15 2.58 -3.84
CA LEU A 113 4.42 3.52 -4.69
C LEU A 113 4.83 4.98 -4.48
N PRO A 114 4.93 5.52 -3.25
CA PRO A 114 5.39 6.89 -3.04
C PRO A 114 6.88 7.04 -3.38
N ALA A 115 7.72 6.05 -3.10
CA ALA A 115 9.14 6.07 -3.48
C ALA A 115 9.29 6.16 -5.00
N PHE A 116 8.56 5.30 -5.73
CA PHE A 116 8.57 5.30 -7.19
C PHE A 116 8.08 6.63 -7.76
N ALA A 117 7.05 7.24 -7.16
CA ALA A 117 6.56 8.55 -7.58
C ALA A 117 7.67 9.62 -7.52
N ILE A 118 8.48 9.63 -6.45
CA ILE A 118 9.63 10.53 -6.32
C ILE A 118 10.69 10.22 -7.37
N TYR A 119 11.06 8.95 -7.55
CA TYR A 119 12.04 8.55 -8.57
C TYR A 119 11.62 8.91 -10.01
N THR A 120 10.32 9.07 -10.29
CA THR A 120 9.84 9.53 -11.61
C THR A 120 9.93 11.05 -11.83
N VAL A 121 10.29 11.81 -10.80
CA VAL A 121 10.42 13.28 -10.85
C VAL A 121 11.82 13.76 -10.48
N THR A 122 12.76 12.84 -10.21
CA THR A 122 14.16 13.18 -9.96
C THR A 122 14.79 13.80 -11.19
N SER A 123 15.50 14.89 -10.99
CA SER A 123 16.26 15.61 -12.01
C SER A 123 17.65 15.91 -11.48
N ALA A 124 18.55 16.43 -12.32
CA ALA A 124 19.90 16.80 -11.90
C ALA A 124 19.89 17.78 -10.69
N ASP A 125 18.84 18.59 -10.55
CA ASP A 125 18.65 19.57 -9.48
C ASP A 125 17.83 19.04 -8.29
N CYS A 126 17.21 17.86 -8.43
CA CYS A 126 16.52 17.15 -7.34
C CYS A 126 16.92 15.67 -7.35
N MET A 127 18.06 15.40 -6.68
CA MET A 127 18.55 14.06 -6.41
C MET A 127 18.21 13.66 -4.97
N PRO A 128 17.51 12.52 -4.76
CA PRO A 128 17.34 11.94 -3.44
C PRO A 128 18.71 11.61 -2.85
N ASN A 129 18.95 11.97 -1.61
CA ASN A 129 20.18 11.60 -0.92
C ASN A 129 19.95 11.24 0.55
N GLU A 130 20.80 10.34 1.04
CA GLU A 130 20.77 9.88 2.43
C GLU A 130 21.15 10.97 3.43
N ALA A 131 21.87 12.01 3.00
CA ALA A 131 22.28 13.09 3.87
C ALA A 131 21.14 14.08 4.17
N GLY A 132 20.04 14.05 3.42
CA GLY A 132 18.98 15.07 3.47
C GLY A 132 19.47 16.46 3.01
N VAL A 133 20.60 16.52 2.29
CA VAL A 133 21.27 17.77 1.91
C VAL A 133 20.88 18.15 0.49
N GLY A 134 19.91 19.04 0.33
CA GLY A 134 19.54 19.58 -0.97
C GLY A 134 18.20 20.30 -0.93
N GLN A 135 17.99 21.27 -1.82
CA GLN A 135 16.68 21.88 -2.01
C GLN A 135 15.99 21.22 -3.19
N CYS A 136 15.50 19.98 -3.01
CA CYS A 136 14.62 19.40 -4.01
C CYS A 136 13.36 20.25 -4.11
N LEU A 137 13.27 21.03 -5.18
CA LEU A 137 12.18 21.94 -5.50
C LEU A 137 11.42 21.37 -6.69
N LEU A 138 10.13 21.09 -6.48
CA LEU A 138 9.21 20.69 -7.55
C LEU A 138 8.00 21.60 -7.54
N TRP A 139 7.66 22.13 -8.71
CA TRP A 139 6.48 22.96 -8.93
C TRP A 139 6.29 24.07 -7.89
N GLY A 140 7.39 24.78 -7.59
CA GLY A 140 7.44 25.88 -6.62
C GLY A 140 7.49 25.49 -5.14
N ALA A 141 7.56 24.20 -4.79
CA ALA A 141 7.61 23.76 -3.39
C ALA A 141 8.82 22.87 -3.09
N LYS A 142 9.34 23.01 -1.86
CA LYS A 142 10.42 22.15 -1.36
C LYS A 142 9.84 20.83 -0.89
N LEU A 143 10.30 19.72 -1.46
CA LEU A 143 9.94 18.38 -0.99
C LEU A 143 10.59 18.02 0.35
N GLY A 144 11.77 18.60 0.64
CA GLY A 144 12.42 18.47 1.96
C GLY A 144 12.67 17.01 2.36
N MET A 145 12.26 16.66 3.59
CA MET A 145 12.42 15.32 4.17
C MET A 145 11.76 14.21 3.35
N SER A 146 10.68 14.51 2.62
CA SER A 146 10.00 13.51 1.80
C SER A 146 10.88 12.90 0.72
N ALA A 147 11.88 13.64 0.20
CA ALA A 147 12.85 13.11 -0.76
C ALA A 147 13.94 12.25 -0.08
N HIS A 148 14.29 12.54 1.17
CA HIS A 148 15.17 11.71 1.99
C HIS A 148 14.47 10.39 2.38
N ASP A 149 13.20 10.47 2.76
CA ASP A 149 12.34 9.33 3.09
C ASP A 149 12.20 8.34 1.93
N ALA A 150 12.30 8.80 0.68
CA ALA A 150 12.34 7.94 -0.50
C ALA A 150 13.54 6.98 -0.50
N VAL A 151 14.70 7.48 -0.08
CA VAL A 151 15.94 6.69 0.00
C VAL A 151 15.86 5.73 1.19
N LEU A 152 15.33 6.19 2.32
CA LEU A 152 15.06 5.32 3.47
C LEU A 152 14.07 4.21 3.13
N ALA A 153 13.05 4.51 2.30
CA ALA A 153 12.06 3.54 1.87
C ALA A 153 12.67 2.43 1.02
N GLU A 154 13.69 2.71 0.21
CA GLU A 154 14.43 1.69 -0.53
C GLU A 154 15.12 0.70 0.41
N ASN A 155 15.86 1.22 1.39
CA ASN A 155 16.50 0.39 2.42
C ASN A 155 15.46 -0.41 3.23
N ALA A 156 14.36 0.25 3.63
CA ALA A 156 13.27 -0.40 4.34
C ALA A 156 12.62 -1.51 3.50
N LEU A 157 12.46 -1.32 2.18
CA LEU A 157 11.93 -2.35 1.29
C LEU A 157 12.87 -3.56 1.20
N PHE A 158 14.17 -3.34 1.07
CA PHE A 158 15.15 -4.45 1.06
C PHE A 158 15.10 -5.27 2.35
N ASP A 159 14.95 -4.62 3.50
CA ASP A 159 14.82 -5.31 4.78
C ASP A 159 13.45 -5.98 4.95
N LEU A 160 12.36 -5.33 4.53
CA LEU A 160 10.98 -5.77 4.78
C LEU A 160 10.51 -6.90 3.85
N VAL A 161 10.95 -6.92 2.59
CA VAL A 161 10.49 -7.86 1.57
C VAL A 161 10.69 -9.34 1.98
N PRO A 162 11.85 -9.76 2.50
CA PRO A 162 12.04 -11.14 2.96
C PRO A 162 11.05 -11.55 4.06
N TYR A 163 10.80 -10.67 5.03
CA TYR A 163 9.89 -10.94 6.15
C TYR A 163 8.43 -11.03 5.69
N THR A 164 7.98 -10.07 4.89
CA THR A 164 6.61 -10.05 4.34
C THR A 164 6.35 -11.23 3.40
N PHE A 165 7.36 -11.65 2.63
CA PHE A 165 7.30 -12.86 1.84
C PHE A 165 7.15 -14.13 2.70
N ALA A 166 7.98 -14.28 3.74
CA ALA A 166 7.87 -15.41 4.67
C ALA A 166 6.51 -15.44 5.37
N LEU A 167 6.01 -14.29 5.84
CA LEU A 167 4.69 -14.15 6.44
C LEU A 167 3.57 -14.51 5.46
N ALA A 168 3.66 -14.06 4.20
CA ALA A 168 2.69 -14.41 3.17
C ALA A 168 2.63 -15.92 2.92
N LEU A 169 3.78 -16.61 2.89
CA LEU A 169 3.83 -18.07 2.78
C LEU A 169 3.19 -18.75 4.00
N MET A 170 3.55 -18.32 5.21
CA MET A 170 2.98 -18.88 6.44
C MET A 170 1.46 -18.70 6.52
N VAL A 171 0.97 -17.48 6.27
CA VAL A 171 -0.47 -17.16 6.23
C VAL A 171 -1.16 -17.91 5.11
N GLY A 172 -0.53 -18.06 3.95
CA GLY A 172 -1.03 -18.84 2.83
C GLY A 172 -1.21 -20.32 3.17
N MET A 173 -0.20 -20.94 3.79
CA MET A 173 -0.25 -22.33 4.24
C MET A 173 -1.35 -22.55 5.29
N VAL A 174 -1.38 -21.72 6.34
CA VAL A 174 -2.41 -21.78 7.38
C VAL A 174 -3.81 -21.58 6.78
N GLY A 175 -3.96 -20.57 5.93
CA GLY A 175 -5.21 -20.28 5.25
C GLY A 175 -5.69 -21.43 4.37
N PHE A 176 -4.78 -22.07 3.64
CA PHE A 176 -5.13 -23.19 2.77
C PHE A 176 -5.52 -24.44 3.56
N LEU A 177 -4.82 -24.74 4.66
CA LEU A 177 -5.09 -25.91 5.49
C LEU A 177 -6.40 -25.77 6.29
N PHE A 178 -6.67 -24.59 6.86
CA PHE A 178 -7.77 -24.41 7.82
C PHE A 178 -8.97 -23.62 7.28
N PHE A 179 -8.78 -22.76 6.28
CA PHE A 179 -9.79 -21.80 5.82
C PHE A 179 -10.22 -21.99 4.36
N ARG A 180 -9.71 -23.00 3.66
CA ARG A 180 -10.15 -23.30 2.28
C ARG A 180 -11.64 -23.68 2.27
N PRO A 181 -12.44 -23.13 1.35
CA PRO A 181 -13.81 -23.60 1.17
C PRO A 181 -13.76 -25.09 0.81
N ARG A 182 -14.34 -25.94 1.66
CA ARG A 182 -14.56 -27.35 1.33
C ARG A 182 -15.51 -27.38 0.13
N THR A 183 -15.01 -27.80 -1.02
CA THR A 183 -15.89 -28.21 -2.11
C THR A 183 -16.72 -29.37 -1.59
N HIS A 184 -18.02 -29.13 -1.34
CA HIS A 184 -18.94 -30.25 -1.25
C HIS A 184 -18.85 -30.94 -2.60
N ARG A 185 -18.17 -32.09 -2.66
CA ARG A 185 -18.32 -33.01 -3.78
C ARG A 185 -19.80 -33.36 -3.79
N ALA A 186 -20.54 -32.77 -4.73
CA ALA A 186 -21.84 -33.27 -5.14
C ALA A 186 -21.58 -34.64 -5.80
N HIS A 187 -21.48 -35.67 -4.96
CA HIS A 187 -21.57 -37.06 -5.39
C HIS A 187 -22.86 -37.60 -4.78
N ALA A 188 -23.92 -37.54 -5.58
CA ALA A 188 -24.97 -38.54 -5.77
C ALA A 188 -26.06 -37.90 -6.63
#